data_AF-A0A0P0QMK8-F1
#
_entry.id   AF-A0A0P0QMK8-F1
#
_cell.length_a   1.000
_cell.length_b   1.000
_cell.length_c   1.000
_cell.angle_alpha   90.00
_cell.angle_beta   90.00
_cell.angle_gamma   90.00
#
_symmetry.space_group_name_H-M   'P 1'
#
loop_
_entity.id
_entity.type
_entity.pdbx_description
1 polymer ?
#
loop_
_entity_poly.entity_id
_entity_poly.type
_entity_poly.pdbx_seq_one_letter_code
_entity_poly.pdbx_strand_id
1 'polypeptide(L)' 'KFSELLEKIDRRTGKSIENTPKFIKSGDAAIVKMVPSKPMCVEAFADYPPLGRFAVRDM' A
#
# COMPACT_ATOMS: atom_id res chain seq x y z
N LYS A 1 3.44 9.39 4.68
CA LYS A 1 3.32 8.71 5.99
C LYS A 1 2.28 7.60 5.85
N PHE A 2 2.53 6.42 6.45
CA PHE A 2 1.53 5.37 6.56
C PHE A 2 0.50 5.77 7.62
N SER A 3 -0.77 5.93 7.22
CA SER A 3 -1.85 6.38 8.10
C SER A 3 -2.50 5.19 8.80
N GLU A 4 -3.00 4.24 8.01
CA GLU A 4 -3.76 3.09 8.49
C GLU A 4 -3.37 1.85 7.66
N LEU A 5 -3.15 0.73 8.34
CA LEU A 5 -3.04 -0.59 7.70
C LEU A 5 -4.45 -1.16 7.58
N LEU A 6 -4.97 -1.26 6.36
CA LEU A 6 -6.35 -1.67 6.14
C LEU A 6 -6.47 -3.18 6.16
N GLU A 7 -5.67 -3.87 5.36
CA GLU A 7 -5.76 -5.32 5.19
C GLU A 7 -4.38 -5.92 4.91
N LYS A 8 -4.11 -7.10 5.47
CA LYS A 8 -3.02 -7.95 5.04
C LYS A 8 -3.55 -8.92 3.99
N ILE A 9 -2.88 -8.98 2.84
CA ILE A 9 -3.31 -9.80 1.70
C ILE A 9 -2.27 -10.87 1.36
N ASP A 10 -2.76 -11.99 0.83
CA ASP A 10 -1.89 -13.00 0.20
C ASP A 10 -1.34 -12.45 -1.12
N ARG A 11 0.00 -12.46 -1.25
CA ARG A 11 0.73 -11.98 -2.43
C ARG A 11 0.37 -12.70 -3.74
N ARG A 12 -0.08 -13.96 -3.68
CA ARG A 12 -0.37 -14.77 -4.86
C ARG A 12 -1.84 -14.72 -5.24
N THR A 13 -2.72 -14.73 -4.24
CA THR A 13 -4.17 -14.85 -4.47
C THR A 13 -4.92 -13.53 -4.36
N GLY A 14 -4.30 -12.51 -3.74
CA GLY A 14 -4.94 -11.21 -3.50
C GLY A 14 -6.05 -11.24 -2.45
N LYS A 15 -6.27 -12.37 -1.77
CA LYS A 15 -7.31 -12.50 -0.74
C LYS A 15 -6.85 -11.87 0.57
N SER A 16 -7.77 -11.21 1.28
CA SER A 16 -7.53 -10.71 2.64
C SER A 16 -7.32 -11.90 3.60
N ILE A 17 -6.23 -11.83 4.36
CA ILE A 17 -5.87 -12.78 5.42
C ILE A 17 -6.32 -12.21 6.77
N GLU A 18 -6.08 -10.93 7.00
CA GLU A 18 -6.35 -10.25 8.26
C GLU A 18 -6.77 -8.80 8.00
N ASN A 19 -7.88 -8.39 8.61
CA ASN A 19 -8.34 -7.01 8.57
C ASN A 19 -7.68 -6.22 9.71
N THR A 20 -7.19 -5.02 9.41
CA THR A 20 -6.50 -4.11 10.34
C THR A 20 -5.34 -4.75 11.11
N PRO A 21 -4.30 -5.27 10.40
CA PRO A 21 -3.16 -5.89 11.05
C PRO A 21 -2.36 -4.88 11.87
N LYS A 22 -1.83 -5.29 13.02
CA LYS A 22 -1.01 -4.41 13.88
C LYS A 22 0.37 -4.08 13.30
N PHE A 23 0.96 -4.99 12.52
CA PHE A 23 2.26 -4.80 11.87
C PHE A 23 2.35 -5.66 10.60
N ILE A 24 3.25 -5.28 9.70
CA ILE A 24 3.56 -6.02 8.45
C ILE A 24 5.03 -6.39 8.49
N LYS A 25 5.37 -7.63 8.09
CA LYS A 25 6.76 -8.10 8.04
C LYS A 25 7.29 -8.12 6.60
N SER A 26 8.61 -8.22 6.46
CA SER A 26 9.21 -8.47 5.15
C SER A 26 8.65 -9.76 4.56
N GLY A 27 8.20 -9.70 3.31
CA GLY A 27 7.53 -10.83 2.65
C GLY A 27 6.00 -10.79 2.68
N ASP A 28 5.39 -9.86 3.41
CA ASP A 28 3.93 -9.69 3.43
C ASP A 28 3.46 -8.69 2.35
N ALA A 29 2.23 -8.83 1.87
CA ALA A 29 1.54 -7.78 1.12
C ALA A 29 0.36 -7.24 1.93
N ALA A 30 0.04 -5.97 1.72
CA ALA A 30 -1.01 -5.30 2.44
C ALA A 30 -1.60 -4.14 1.63
N ILE A 31 -2.84 -3.81 1.94
CA ILE A 31 -3.51 -2.59 1.51
C ILE A 31 -3.33 -1.55 2.63
N VAL A 32 -2.79 -0.39 2.26
CA VAL A 32 -2.40 0.64 3.22
C VAL A 32 -2.90 2.00 2.76
N LYS A 33 -3.50 2.75 3.69
CA LYS A 33 -3.87 4.15 3.47
C LYS A 33 -2.66 5.02 3.76
N MET A 34 -2.24 5.79 2.76
CA MET A 34 -1.09 6.68 2.87
C MET A 34 -1.54 8.13 2.78
N VAL A 35 -0.89 9.01 3.55
CA VAL A 35 -1.07 10.45 3.47
C VAL A 35 0.27 11.08 3.05
N PRO A 36 0.34 11.79 1.92
CA PRO A 36 1.57 12.46 1.50
C PRO A 36 1.88 13.63 2.44
N SER A 37 3.17 13.91 2.68
CA SER A 37 3.61 15.02 3.54
C SER A 37 3.70 16.35 2.80
N LYS A 38 3.79 16.31 1.46
CA LYS A 38 3.79 17.45 0.55
C LYS A 38 2.75 17.21 -0.55
N PRO A 39 2.25 18.25 -1.23
CA PRO A 39 1.37 18.08 -2.39
C PRO A 39 2.00 17.12 -3.40
N MET A 40 1.25 16.08 -3.77
CA MET A 40 1.70 14.99 -4.65
C MET A 40 0.52 14.59 -5.53
N CYS A 41 0.74 14.53 -6.85
CA CYS A 41 -0.22 13.95 -7.79
C CYS A 41 0.09 12.48 -8.02
N VAL A 42 -0.93 11.63 -7.85
CA VAL A 42 -0.90 10.19 -8.13
C VAL A 42 -2.26 9.79 -8.71
N GLU A 43 -2.27 8.74 -9.51
CA GLU A 43 -3.48 8.23 -10.16
C GLU A 43 -3.69 6.75 -9.84
N ALA A 44 -4.90 6.25 -10.06
CA ALA A 44 -5.17 4.82 -9.94
C ALA A 44 -4.34 4.05 -10.99
N PHE A 45 -3.70 2.95 -10.57
CA PHE A 45 -2.84 2.16 -11.45
C PHE A 45 -3.58 1.62 -12.68
N ALA A 46 -4.88 1.30 -12.55
CA ALA A 46 -5.70 0.83 -13.65
C ALA A 46 -5.95 1.89 -14.72
N ASP A 47 -6.06 3.16 -14.31
CA ASP A 47 -6.38 4.28 -15.20
C ASP A 47 -5.12 4.88 -15.83
N TYR A 48 -4.06 5.06 -15.02
CA TYR A 48 -2.78 5.60 -15.50
C TYR A 48 -1.59 4.86 -14.87
N PRO A 49 -1.18 3.72 -15.45
CA PRO A 49 -0.11 2.88 -14.92
C PRO A 49 1.22 3.60 -14.58
N PRO A 50 1.67 4.61 -15.35
CA PRO A 50 2.90 5.33 -15.04
C PRO A 50 2.87 6.15 -13.74
N LEU A 51 1.71 6.62 -13.28
CA LEU A 51 1.58 7.41 -12.03
C LEU A 51 1.06 6.60 -10.84
N GLY A 52 0.58 5.37 -11.06
CA GLY A 52 0.07 4.49 -10.00
C GLY A 52 1.12 3.56 -9.38
N ARG A 53 2.35 3.51 -9.89
CA ARG A 53 3.45 2.70 -9.33
C ARG A 53 4.49 3.59 -8.66
N PHE A 54 4.84 3.25 -7.43
CA PHE A 54 5.85 3.97 -6.67
C PHE A 54 6.72 3.00 -5.85
N ALA A 55 7.91 3.46 -5.48
CA ALA A 55 8.79 2.76 -4.56
C ALA A 55 8.78 3.46 -3.21
N VAL A 56 8.62 2.69 -2.13
CA VAL A 56 8.85 3.19 -0.78
C VAL A 56 10.36 3.14 -0.52
N ARG A 57 10.93 4.26 -0.07
CA ARG A 57 12.32 4.34 0.40
C ARG A 57 12.31 4.66 1.88
N ASP A 58 13.14 3.96 2.64
CA ASP A 58 13.43 4.36 4.01
C ASP A 58 14.45 5.51 4.00
N MET A 59 14.44 6.34 5.04
CA MET A 59 15.43 7.42 5.23
C MET A 59 16.39 7.04 6.35
#